data_AF-A0A2E1L4S8-F1
#
_entry.id   AF-A0A2E1L4S8-F1
#
_cell.length_a   1.000
_cell.length_b   1.000
_cell.length_c   1.000
_cell.angle_alpha   90.00
_cell.angle_beta   90.00
_cell.angle_gamma   90.00
#
_symmetry.space_group_name_H-M   'P 1'
#
loop_
_entity.id
_entity.type
_entity.pdbx_description
1 polymer ?
#
loop_
_entity_poly.entity_id
_entity_poly.type
_entity_poly.pdbx_seq_one_letter_code
_entity_poly.pdbx_strand_id
1 'polypeptide(L)'
;VETVDKISNFKLNEINSNSIGYIFEWSSLKDAEFLSSLLTNDFNVRYNVKEITTNGKKFNPGSIILLKRDQNKNDFHSSIIEISNLHERKTHAIMSGISENGPDLGSSDVKLLLNKKVATLAGDGISSLNYGAIWHFFEKTLKYPLTHLNYDTFNRVDLSSIDVLILASGFYSANSEYDTKIKNWVSNGGKLIAIDRALNSLTRLDIGLNKNTNGIENNISFVSDFSSRSNQESNNNHNLVKYNERNRSRINQSISGAIFKIHLDNTHPMAYGYNDNHYYSLKIGNSAYSLLENGYNIGYLKQDPKPTSGFAGQEALNKISNSLVFGHQNYGRGSFIYMVDNPLFRSFWENGKLLLVNSIFFVE
;
A
#
# COMPACT_ATOMS: atom_id res chain seq x y z
N VAL A 1 -3.68 4.92 -31.62
CA VAL A 1 -2.98 3.65 -31.31
C VAL A 1 -4.06 2.63 -31.07
N GLU A 2 -4.08 1.62 -31.91
CA GLU A 2 -5.16 0.65 -32.10
C GLU A 2 -5.60 0.00 -30.79
N THR A 3 -6.90 -0.01 -30.55
CA THR A 3 -7.55 -0.93 -29.61
C THR A 3 -7.44 -2.33 -30.21
N VAL A 4 -6.35 -3.02 -29.89
CA VAL A 4 -6.31 -4.48 -30.03
C VAL A 4 -7.31 -5.01 -29.01
N ASP A 5 -8.52 -5.32 -29.45
CA ASP A 5 -9.45 -6.14 -28.71
C ASP A 5 -8.74 -7.46 -28.42
N LYS A 6 -8.20 -7.59 -27.20
CA LYS A 6 -7.71 -8.86 -26.69
C LYS A 6 -8.93 -9.78 -26.64
N ILE A 7 -9.03 -10.67 -27.62
CA ILE A 7 -9.92 -11.82 -27.53
C ILE A 7 -9.47 -12.60 -26.30
N SER A 8 -10.27 -12.53 -25.24
CA SER A 8 -10.01 -13.22 -24.00
C SER A 8 -10.20 -14.72 -24.24
N ASN A 9 -9.15 -15.51 -24.07
CA ASN A 9 -9.22 -16.98 -24.08
C ASN A 9 -9.77 -17.55 -22.76
N PHE A 10 -10.50 -16.74 -21.99
CA PHE A 10 -11.08 -17.16 -20.72
C PHE A 10 -12.24 -18.13 -20.96
N LYS A 11 -12.08 -19.38 -20.51
CA LYS A 11 -13.19 -20.34 -20.47
C LYS A 11 -14.12 -19.93 -19.33
N LEU A 12 -15.39 -19.68 -19.66
CA LEU A 12 -16.43 -19.37 -18.67
C LEU A 12 -16.51 -20.47 -17.61
N ASN A 13 -16.69 -20.05 -16.36
CA ASN A 13 -16.88 -20.95 -15.24
C ASN A 13 -18.28 -21.59 -15.31
N GLU A 14 -18.37 -22.82 -14.82
CA GLU A 14 -19.61 -23.59 -14.74
C GLU A 14 -20.09 -23.67 -13.29
N ILE A 15 -21.40 -23.65 -13.08
CA ILE A 15 -22.00 -23.78 -11.75
C ILE A 15 -21.78 -25.20 -11.23
N ASN A 16 -21.33 -25.30 -9.98
CA ASN A 16 -21.21 -26.56 -9.26
C ASN A 16 -22.06 -26.50 -8.00
N SER A 17 -23.30 -26.99 -8.09
CA SER A 17 -24.28 -26.95 -6.99
C SER A 17 -23.92 -27.84 -5.79
N ASN A 18 -22.98 -28.77 -5.97
CA ASN A 18 -22.51 -29.66 -4.91
C ASN A 18 -21.34 -29.05 -4.11
N SER A 19 -20.79 -27.90 -4.54
CA SER A 19 -19.71 -27.26 -3.80
C SER A 19 -20.23 -26.60 -2.52
N ILE A 20 -19.42 -26.59 -1.48
CA ILE A 20 -19.72 -25.83 -0.25
C ILE A 20 -19.22 -24.37 -0.35
N GLY A 21 -18.46 -24.07 -1.40
CA GLY A 21 -17.82 -22.78 -1.61
C GLY A 21 -16.90 -22.76 -2.83
N TYR A 22 -16.17 -21.66 -2.97
CA TYR A 22 -15.19 -21.42 -4.02
C TYR A 22 -13.94 -20.76 -3.45
N ILE A 23 -12.77 -21.10 -4.00
CA ILE A 23 -11.49 -20.45 -3.71
C ILE A 23 -10.88 -19.87 -4.99
N PHE A 24 -10.21 -18.73 -4.85
CA PHE A 24 -9.56 -17.99 -5.93
C PHE A 24 -8.14 -17.62 -5.52
N GLU A 25 -7.19 -17.76 -6.42
CA GLU A 25 -5.82 -17.29 -6.19
C GLU A 25 -5.77 -15.78 -6.03
N TRP A 26 -4.81 -15.30 -5.24
CA TRP A 26 -4.49 -13.88 -5.10
C TRP A 26 -3.07 -13.63 -5.62
N SER A 27 -2.94 -12.96 -6.76
CA SER A 27 -1.61 -12.67 -7.35
C SER A 27 -1.54 -11.41 -8.19
N SER A 28 -2.67 -10.76 -8.46
CA SER A 28 -2.75 -9.69 -9.44
C SER A 28 -3.77 -8.63 -9.11
N LEU A 29 -3.70 -7.51 -9.80
CA LEU A 29 -4.69 -6.44 -9.66
C LEU A 29 -6.10 -6.86 -10.09
N LYS A 30 -6.23 -7.80 -11.04
CA LYS A 30 -7.54 -8.37 -11.40
C LYS A 30 -8.22 -9.06 -10.21
N ASP A 31 -7.43 -9.65 -9.30
CA ASP A 31 -7.94 -10.26 -8.07
C ASP A 31 -8.48 -9.20 -7.10
N ALA A 32 -7.81 -8.04 -7.03
CA ALA A 32 -8.27 -6.91 -6.23
C ALA A 32 -9.58 -6.31 -6.75
N GLU A 33 -9.72 -6.17 -8.08
CA GLU A 33 -10.97 -5.73 -8.70
C GLU A 33 -12.11 -6.72 -8.43
N PHE A 34 -11.82 -8.02 -8.52
CA PHE A 34 -12.77 -9.07 -8.19
C PHE A 34 -13.20 -9.03 -6.72
N LEU A 35 -12.23 -8.89 -5.79
CA LEU A 35 -12.51 -8.71 -4.36
C LEU A 35 -13.39 -7.50 -4.10
N SER A 36 -13.10 -6.37 -4.75
CA SER A 36 -13.92 -5.16 -4.65
C SER A 36 -15.36 -5.41 -5.09
N SER A 37 -15.58 -6.09 -6.22
CA SER A 37 -16.91 -6.46 -6.69
C SER A 37 -17.63 -7.40 -5.72
N LEU A 38 -16.93 -8.36 -5.11
CA LEU A 38 -17.52 -9.21 -4.07
C LEU A 38 -17.97 -8.38 -2.85
N LEU A 39 -17.11 -7.50 -2.35
CA LEU A 39 -17.40 -6.69 -1.17
C LEU A 39 -18.53 -5.67 -1.40
N THR A 40 -18.58 -5.05 -2.59
CA THR A 40 -19.64 -4.10 -2.96
C THR A 40 -20.98 -4.78 -3.26
N ASN A 41 -20.98 -6.09 -3.52
CA ASN A 41 -22.20 -6.92 -3.60
C ASN A 41 -22.49 -7.67 -2.28
N ASP A 42 -21.95 -7.19 -1.15
CA ASP A 42 -22.20 -7.71 0.19
C ASP A 42 -21.89 -9.21 0.36
N PHE A 43 -20.87 -9.73 -0.31
CA PHE A 43 -20.36 -11.08 -0.03
C PHE A 43 -19.46 -11.07 1.21
N ASN A 44 -19.67 -12.05 2.09
CA ASN A 44 -18.75 -12.35 3.17
C ASN A 44 -17.56 -13.11 2.60
N VAL A 45 -16.41 -12.45 2.57
CA VAL A 45 -15.18 -12.98 1.99
C VAL A 45 -14.27 -13.49 3.10
N ARG A 46 -13.65 -14.65 2.92
CA ARG A 46 -12.57 -15.14 3.78
C ARG A 46 -11.25 -15.17 3.02
N TYR A 47 -10.15 -15.29 3.75
CA TYR A 47 -8.83 -15.52 3.18
C TYR A 47 -7.99 -16.44 4.07
N ASN A 48 -7.07 -17.17 3.44
CA ASN A 48 -6.11 -18.03 4.15
C ASN A 48 -4.84 -17.26 4.51
N VAL A 49 -4.41 -17.36 5.76
CA VAL A 49 -3.14 -16.79 6.26
C VAL A 49 -1.95 -17.70 5.92
N LYS A 50 -2.20 -19.01 5.83
CA LYS A 50 -1.23 -20.04 5.44
C LYS A 50 -1.66 -20.70 4.15
N GLU A 51 -0.71 -21.27 3.45
CA GLU A 51 -0.97 -22.08 2.27
C GLU A 51 -1.98 -23.21 2.56
N ILE A 52 -2.89 -23.44 1.61
CA ILE A 52 -3.94 -24.46 1.69
C ILE A 52 -3.97 -25.28 0.40
N THR A 53 -4.13 -26.59 0.52
CA THR A 53 -4.36 -27.49 -0.62
C THR A 53 -5.77 -28.06 -0.54
N THR A 54 -6.53 -27.91 -1.62
CA THR A 54 -7.89 -28.45 -1.75
C THR A 54 -8.13 -28.90 -3.18
N ASN A 55 -8.75 -30.08 -3.34
CA ASN A 55 -9.05 -30.68 -4.64
C ASN A 55 -7.79 -30.82 -5.53
N GLY A 56 -6.67 -31.24 -4.93
CA GLY A 56 -5.38 -31.41 -5.61
C GLY A 56 -4.68 -30.11 -6.06
N LYS A 57 -5.21 -28.93 -5.70
CA LYS A 57 -4.62 -27.63 -6.05
C LYS A 57 -4.18 -26.86 -4.80
N LYS A 58 -3.01 -26.27 -4.89
CA LYS A 58 -2.38 -25.43 -3.87
C LYS A 58 -2.73 -23.96 -4.06
N PHE A 59 -3.01 -23.27 -2.95
CA PHE A 59 -3.36 -21.86 -2.89
C PHE A 59 -2.48 -21.13 -1.88
N ASN A 60 -1.83 -20.07 -2.33
CA ASN A 60 -0.91 -19.27 -1.52
C ASN A 60 -1.68 -18.42 -0.47
N PRO A 61 -1.01 -17.91 0.58
CA PRO A 61 -1.59 -16.94 1.49
C PRO A 61 -2.25 -15.75 0.78
N GLY A 62 -3.38 -15.29 1.31
CA GLY A 62 -4.20 -14.21 0.74
C GLY A 62 -5.20 -14.67 -0.31
N SER A 63 -5.28 -15.96 -0.64
CA SER A 63 -6.29 -16.49 -1.56
C SER A 63 -7.70 -16.25 -1.01
N ILE A 64 -8.61 -15.89 -1.91
CA ILE A 64 -9.98 -15.47 -1.57
C ILE A 64 -10.87 -16.70 -1.49
N ILE A 65 -11.58 -16.85 -0.38
CA ILE A 65 -12.46 -17.98 -0.08
C ILE A 65 -13.88 -17.48 0.14
N LEU A 66 -14.84 -18.08 -0.56
CA LEU A 66 -16.26 -17.81 -0.42
C LEU A 66 -16.96 -19.10 0.00
N LEU A 67 -17.53 -19.13 1.20
CA LEU A 67 -18.29 -20.28 1.69
C LEU A 67 -19.78 -19.97 1.64
N LYS A 68 -20.57 -20.92 1.14
CA LYS A 68 -22.04 -20.80 1.05
C LYS A 68 -22.66 -20.52 2.41
N ARG A 69 -22.16 -21.18 3.46
CA ARG A 69 -22.65 -21.04 4.84
C ARG A 69 -22.45 -19.65 5.43
N ASP A 70 -21.47 -18.89 4.94
CA ASP A 70 -21.25 -17.52 5.40
C ASP A 70 -22.18 -16.51 4.70
N GLN A 71 -22.94 -16.91 3.67
CA GLN A 71 -23.73 -15.96 2.87
C GLN A 71 -25.21 -15.98 3.25
N ASN A 72 -25.81 -14.79 3.24
CA ASN A 72 -27.26 -14.60 3.31
C ASN A 72 -27.85 -14.44 1.90
N LYS A 73 -27.48 -15.32 0.97
CA LYS A 73 -27.89 -15.27 -0.45
C LYS A 73 -28.30 -16.65 -0.96
N ASN A 74 -29.53 -16.76 -1.50
CA ASN A 74 -30.07 -18.02 -2.01
C ASN A 74 -29.45 -18.41 -3.37
N ASP A 75 -29.02 -17.42 -4.15
CA ASP A 75 -28.44 -17.50 -5.48
C ASP A 75 -26.90 -17.57 -5.46
N PHE A 76 -26.30 -17.90 -4.31
CA PHE A 76 -24.85 -17.94 -4.05
C PHE A 76 -23.99 -18.41 -5.25
N HIS A 77 -24.30 -19.59 -5.80
CA HIS A 77 -23.48 -20.17 -6.87
C HIS A 77 -23.60 -19.36 -8.17
N SER A 78 -24.82 -19.01 -8.60
CA SER A 78 -25.02 -18.24 -9.83
C SER A 78 -24.36 -16.86 -9.74
N SER A 79 -24.51 -16.14 -8.63
CA SER A 79 -23.96 -14.80 -8.47
C SER A 79 -22.42 -14.82 -8.43
N ILE A 80 -21.81 -15.80 -7.77
CA ILE A 80 -20.34 -15.94 -7.76
C ILE A 80 -19.82 -16.27 -9.15
N ILE A 81 -20.45 -17.20 -9.87
CA ILE A 81 -20.03 -17.55 -11.23
C ILE A 81 -20.17 -16.34 -12.16
N GLU A 82 -21.25 -15.57 -12.06
CA GLU A 82 -21.45 -14.33 -12.82
C GLU A 82 -20.34 -13.31 -12.55
N ILE A 83 -20.08 -12.97 -11.28
CA ILE A 83 -19.04 -12.01 -10.90
C ILE A 83 -17.65 -12.53 -11.31
N SER A 84 -17.39 -13.82 -11.13
CA SER A 84 -16.11 -14.43 -11.52
C SER A 84 -15.88 -14.36 -13.03
N ASN A 85 -16.92 -14.63 -13.83
CA ASN A 85 -16.86 -14.52 -15.28
C ASN A 85 -16.66 -13.08 -15.75
N LEU A 86 -17.32 -12.10 -15.12
CA LEU A 86 -17.15 -10.67 -15.40
C LEU A 86 -15.69 -10.22 -15.21
N HIS A 87 -15.01 -10.77 -14.20
CA HIS A 87 -13.61 -10.44 -13.89
C HIS A 87 -12.60 -11.43 -14.48
N GLU A 88 -13.04 -12.39 -15.30
CA GLU A 88 -12.20 -13.45 -15.88
C GLU A 88 -11.39 -14.20 -14.81
N ARG A 89 -11.98 -14.43 -13.64
CA ARG A 89 -11.37 -15.19 -12.54
C ARG A 89 -11.84 -16.63 -12.59
N LYS A 90 -10.87 -17.55 -12.63
CA LYS A 90 -11.16 -18.98 -12.64
C LYS A 90 -11.60 -19.43 -11.26
N THR A 91 -12.79 -20.01 -11.18
CA THR A 91 -13.35 -20.52 -9.93
C THR A 91 -12.79 -21.90 -9.63
N HIS A 92 -12.42 -22.15 -8.37
CA HIS A 92 -12.11 -23.50 -7.89
C HIS A 92 -13.14 -23.91 -6.86
N ALA A 93 -13.96 -24.91 -7.21
CA ALA A 93 -15.02 -25.38 -6.34
C ALA A 93 -14.44 -26.19 -5.17
N ILE A 94 -14.90 -25.87 -3.96
CA ILE A 94 -14.52 -26.54 -2.72
C ILE A 94 -15.58 -27.61 -2.42
N MET A 95 -15.17 -28.88 -2.29
CA MET A 95 -16.11 -29.99 -2.03
C MET A 95 -16.26 -30.33 -0.54
N SER A 96 -15.24 -30.03 0.28
CA SER A 96 -15.19 -30.36 1.71
C SER A 96 -14.60 -29.23 2.53
N GLY A 97 -14.99 -29.14 3.80
CA GLY A 97 -14.42 -28.20 4.77
C GLY A 97 -13.02 -28.59 5.25
N ILE A 98 -12.61 -29.83 4.97
CA ILE A 98 -11.33 -30.41 5.37
C ILE A 98 -10.33 -30.23 4.22
N SER A 99 -9.17 -29.68 4.54
CA SER A 99 -8.10 -29.46 3.58
C SER A 99 -7.24 -30.71 3.40
N GLU A 100 -6.67 -30.90 2.21
CA GLU A 100 -5.71 -31.99 1.96
C GLU A 100 -4.36 -31.70 2.63
N ASN A 101 -3.97 -30.42 2.67
CA ASN A 101 -2.81 -29.91 3.39
C ASN A 101 -3.06 -28.46 3.80
N GLY A 102 -2.42 -28.01 4.90
CA GLY A 102 -2.65 -26.70 5.48
C GLY A 102 -3.88 -26.64 6.39
N PRO A 103 -4.35 -25.43 6.74
CA PRO A 103 -5.48 -25.28 7.65
C PRO A 103 -6.82 -25.68 7.01
N ASP A 104 -7.72 -26.25 7.81
CA ASP A 104 -9.11 -26.46 7.42
C ASP A 104 -9.85 -25.12 7.27
N LEU A 105 -10.95 -25.12 6.52
CA LEU A 105 -11.71 -23.89 6.22
C LEU A 105 -12.40 -23.26 7.44
N GLY A 106 -12.51 -24.01 8.54
CA GLY A 106 -13.00 -23.53 9.84
C GLY A 106 -11.90 -23.07 10.81
N SER A 107 -10.63 -23.15 10.43
CA SER A 107 -9.49 -22.77 11.27
C SER A 107 -9.42 -21.26 11.51
N SER A 108 -8.76 -20.85 12.60
CA SER A 108 -8.37 -19.45 12.86
C SER A 108 -7.40 -18.89 11.80
N ASP A 109 -6.73 -19.76 11.04
CA ASP A 109 -5.88 -19.38 9.91
C ASP A 109 -6.70 -19.05 8.64
N VAL A 110 -8.03 -19.20 8.66
CA VAL A 110 -8.96 -18.77 7.60
C VAL A 110 -9.86 -17.65 8.14
N LYS A 111 -9.43 -16.42 7.89
CA LYS A 111 -10.01 -15.21 8.49
C LYS A 111 -11.12 -14.60 7.64
N LEU A 112 -12.09 -13.97 8.29
CA LEU A 112 -13.10 -13.14 7.61
C LEU A 112 -12.46 -11.80 7.22
N LEU A 113 -12.57 -11.43 5.96
CA LEU A 113 -12.15 -10.14 5.43
C LEU A 113 -13.25 -9.11 5.70
N LEU A 114 -12.93 -8.13 6.55
CA LEU A 114 -13.86 -7.06 6.90
C LEU A 114 -13.90 -6.01 5.79
N ASN A 115 -15.10 -5.62 5.37
CA ASN A 115 -15.30 -4.48 4.49
C ASN A 115 -14.74 -3.20 5.15
N LYS A 116 -14.06 -2.33 4.38
CA LYS A 116 -13.32 -1.18 4.92
C LYS A 116 -13.84 0.14 4.38
N LYS A 117 -14.30 1.04 5.25
CA LYS A 117 -14.58 2.43 4.88
C LYS A 117 -13.26 3.18 4.73
N VAL A 118 -12.85 3.39 3.49
CA VAL A 118 -11.60 4.07 3.16
C VAL A 118 -11.84 5.55 2.90
N ALA A 119 -10.98 6.40 3.45
CA ALA A 119 -10.96 7.83 3.21
C ALA A 119 -9.59 8.31 2.72
N THR A 120 -9.56 9.44 2.02
CA THR A 120 -8.35 10.17 1.67
C THR A 120 -8.55 11.67 1.96
N LEU A 121 -7.44 12.40 2.09
CA LEU A 121 -7.46 13.85 2.28
C LEU A 121 -7.24 14.59 0.96
N ALA A 122 -7.94 15.70 0.77
CA ALA A 122 -7.80 16.63 -0.34
C ALA A 122 -7.77 18.07 0.19
N GLY A 123 -7.09 18.98 -0.50
CA GLY A 123 -7.03 20.40 -0.12
C GLY A 123 -5.61 20.94 -0.13
N ASP A 124 -5.43 22.08 0.52
CA ASP A 124 -4.15 22.80 0.51
C ASP A 124 -3.04 21.98 1.17
N GLY A 125 -1.83 22.07 0.62
CA GLY A 125 -0.68 21.27 1.04
C GLY A 125 -0.67 19.83 0.51
N ILE A 126 -1.79 19.29 0.02
CA ILE A 126 -1.86 17.94 -0.56
C ILE A 126 -1.52 17.98 -2.06
N SER A 127 -0.68 17.05 -2.52
CA SER A 127 -0.35 16.94 -3.95
C SER A 127 -1.58 16.52 -4.76
N SER A 128 -2.11 17.43 -5.57
CA SER A 128 -3.21 17.15 -6.49
C SER A 128 -2.90 15.99 -7.44
N LEU A 129 -1.64 15.81 -7.85
CA LEU A 129 -1.20 14.70 -8.68
C LEU A 129 -1.31 13.35 -7.96
N ASN A 130 -0.88 13.28 -6.70
CA ASN A 130 -0.94 12.00 -5.99
C ASN A 130 -2.37 11.71 -5.49
N TYR A 131 -3.09 12.73 -5.01
CA TYR A 131 -4.51 12.62 -4.71
C TYR A 131 -5.29 12.12 -5.93
N GLY A 132 -5.07 12.71 -7.11
CA GLY A 132 -5.70 12.29 -8.36
C GLY A 132 -5.38 10.85 -8.75
N ALA A 133 -4.15 10.39 -8.51
CA ALA A 133 -3.79 8.99 -8.73
C ALA A 133 -4.50 8.02 -7.78
N ILE A 134 -4.65 8.38 -6.49
CA ILE A 134 -5.43 7.60 -5.52
C ILE A 134 -6.90 7.57 -5.93
N TRP A 135 -7.50 8.72 -6.20
CA TRP A 135 -8.90 8.79 -6.62
C TRP A 135 -9.14 7.99 -7.90
N HIS A 136 -8.33 8.19 -8.93
CA HIS A 136 -8.41 7.42 -10.17
C HIS A 136 -8.28 5.91 -9.92
N PHE A 137 -7.35 5.49 -9.06
CA PHE A 137 -7.18 4.08 -8.73
C PHE A 137 -8.45 3.49 -8.10
N PHE A 138 -9.04 4.17 -7.12
CA PHE A 138 -10.28 3.69 -6.47
C PHE A 138 -11.48 3.70 -7.42
N GLU A 139 -11.62 4.72 -8.25
CA GLU A 139 -12.80 4.87 -9.12
C GLU A 139 -12.72 4.02 -10.40
N LYS A 140 -11.58 4.06 -11.11
CA LYS A 140 -11.45 3.46 -12.44
C LYS A 140 -10.88 2.06 -12.43
N THR A 141 -10.00 1.77 -11.48
CA THR A 141 -9.31 0.48 -11.41
C THR A 141 -9.99 -0.43 -10.39
N LEU A 142 -9.84 -0.13 -9.11
CA LEU A 142 -10.36 -0.96 -8.02
C LEU A 142 -11.89 -0.98 -7.96
N LYS A 143 -12.55 0.09 -8.42
CA LYS A 143 -14.02 0.26 -8.36
C LYS A 143 -14.57 0.11 -6.94
N TYR A 144 -13.89 0.72 -5.97
CA TYR A 144 -14.23 0.64 -4.55
C TYR A 144 -14.52 2.04 -3.99
N PRO A 145 -15.50 2.20 -3.08
CA PRO A 145 -15.84 3.51 -2.52
C PRO A 145 -14.67 4.18 -1.81
N LEU A 146 -14.46 5.47 -2.10
CA LEU A 146 -13.47 6.32 -1.45
C LEU A 146 -14.15 7.57 -0.89
N THR A 147 -13.99 7.81 0.40
CA THR A 147 -14.47 9.05 1.03
C THR A 147 -13.42 10.14 0.88
N HIS A 148 -13.82 11.32 0.42
CA HIS A 148 -12.93 12.46 0.25
C HIS A 148 -13.16 13.46 1.38
N LEU A 149 -12.14 13.69 2.20
CA LEU A 149 -12.20 14.67 3.29
C LEU A 149 -11.39 15.90 2.93
N ASN A 150 -11.92 17.08 3.25
CA ASN A 150 -11.17 18.32 3.10
C ASN A 150 -10.18 18.49 4.28
N TYR A 151 -8.90 18.64 3.95
CA TYR A 151 -7.81 18.80 4.90
C TYR A 151 -8.00 20.02 5.83
N ASP A 152 -8.49 21.14 5.31
CA ASP A 152 -8.68 22.38 6.08
C ASP A 152 -9.70 22.18 7.22
N THR A 153 -10.64 21.27 7.02
CA THR A 153 -11.68 20.93 8.00
C THR A 153 -11.40 19.64 8.76
N PHE A 154 -10.28 18.97 8.49
CA PHE A 154 -10.00 17.62 8.96
C PHE A 154 -10.07 17.50 10.48
N ASN A 155 -9.58 18.49 11.23
CA ASN A 155 -9.61 18.48 12.70
C ASN A 155 -11.05 18.40 13.26
N ARG A 156 -12.07 18.83 12.51
CA ARG A 156 -13.49 18.78 12.92
C ARG A 156 -14.23 17.52 12.50
N VAL A 157 -13.67 16.71 11.59
CA VAL A 157 -14.32 15.50 11.07
C VAL A 157 -14.30 14.38 12.12
N ASP A 158 -15.43 13.72 12.38
CA ASP A 158 -15.42 12.48 13.17
C ASP A 158 -14.87 11.32 12.33
N LEU A 159 -13.85 10.65 12.85
CA LEU A 159 -13.19 9.51 12.20
C LEU A 159 -13.73 8.15 12.69
N SER A 160 -14.71 8.13 13.60
CA SER A 160 -15.27 6.91 14.19
C SER A 160 -15.85 5.94 13.16
N SER A 161 -16.33 6.44 12.02
CA SER A 161 -16.90 5.64 10.94
C SER A 161 -15.90 5.29 9.83
N ILE A 162 -14.63 5.68 9.95
CA ILE A 162 -13.58 5.46 8.95
C ILE A 162 -12.62 4.41 9.48
N ASP A 163 -12.41 3.36 8.70
CA ASP A 163 -11.51 2.25 9.05
C ASP A 163 -10.07 2.54 8.59
N VAL A 164 -9.93 3.14 7.40
CA VAL A 164 -8.63 3.39 6.77
C VAL A 164 -8.56 4.82 6.26
N LEU A 165 -7.49 5.53 6.60
CA LEU A 165 -7.19 6.87 6.11
C LEU A 165 -5.88 6.84 5.30
N ILE A 166 -5.97 7.19 4.02
CA ILE A 166 -4.82 7.29 3.12
C ILE A 166 -4.37 8.75 3.05
N LEU A 167 -3.14 9.03 3.49
CA LEU A 167 -2.50 10.32 3.34
C LEU A 167 -1.70 10.33 2.04
N ALA A 168 -2.24 11.02 1.04
CA ALA A 168 -1.53 11.31 -0.20
C ALA A 168 -0.25 12.13 0.08
N SER A 169 0.77 12.00 -0.78
CA SER A 169 1.98 12.82 -0.76
C SER A 169 1.60 14.30 -0.66
N GLY A 170 2.20 15.00 0.29
CA GLY A 170 1.86 16.39 0.57
C GLY A 170 2.69 16.95 1.72
N PHE A 171 2.53 18.25 1.94
CA PHE A 171 3.06 18.97 3.08
C PHE A 171 1.92 19.29 4.03
N TYR A 172 1.72 18.39 4.99
CA TYR A 172 0.72 18.55 6.02
C TYR A 172 1.23 19.55 7.05
N SER A 173 0.44 20.60 7.32
CA SER A 173 0.61 21.53 8.44
C SER A 173 0.27 20.86 9.77
N ALA A 174 0.93 19.73 10.06
CA ALA A 174 0.73 18.94 11.27
C ALA A 174 1.10 19.77 12.51
N ASN A 175 0.18 19.80 13.47
CA ASN A 175 0.30 20.48 14.75
C ASN A 175 -0.10 19.52 15.88
N SER A 176 0.01 19.95 17.13
CA SER A 176 -0.29 19.10 18.29
C SER A 176 -1.73 18.55 18.30
N GLU A 177 -2.69 19.31 17.76
CA GLU A 177 -4.10 18.88 17.65
C GLU A 177 -4.24 17.76 16.61
N TYR A 178 -3.69 17.94 15.41
CA TYR A 178 -3.63 16.94 14.36
C TYR A 178 -2.94 15.66 14.85
N ASP A 179 -1.78 15.82 15.49
CA ASP A 179 -0.95 14.73 15.99
C ASP A 179 -1.71 13.90 17.04
N THR A 180 -2.35 14.57 18.00
CA THR A 180 -3.16 13.92 19.04
C THR A 180 -4.36 13.21 18.44
N LYS A 181 -5.05 13.85 17.49
CA LYS A 181 -6.22 13.27 16.81
C LYS A 181 -5.86 11.98 16.07
N ILE A 182 -4.80 12.01 15.26
CA ILE A 182 -4.32 10.85 14.50
C ILE A 182 -3.90 9.73 15.44
N LYS A 183 -3.05 10.01 16.45
CA LYS A 183 -2.61 8.98 17.40
C LYS A 183 -3.78 8.35 18.14
N ASN A 184 -4.73 9.15 18.63
CA ASN A 184 -5.91 8.63 19.33
C ASN A 184 -6.77 7.77 18.42
N TRP A 185 -7.04 8.21 17.18
CA TRP A 185 -7.84 7.43 16.23
C TRP A 185 -7.16 6.11 15.86
N VAL A 186 -5.86 6.13 15.53
CA VAL A 186 -5.10 4.90 15.22
C VAL A 186 -5.08 3.96 16.43
N SER A 187 -4.80 4.48 17.64
CA SER A 187 -4.79 3.66 18.87
C SER A 187 -6.10 2.95 19.13
N ASN A 188 -7.21 3.49 18.62
CA ASN A 188 -8.54 2.94 18.78
C ASN A 188 -8.96 1.91 17.73
N GLY A 189 -8.13 1.63 16.72
CA GLY A 189 -8.41 0.67 15.65
C GLY A 189 -8.30 1.24 14.23
N GLY A 190 -8.08 2.55 14.10
CA GLY A 190 -7.89 3.19 12.80
C GLY A 190 -6.58 2.78 12.13
N LYS A 191 -6.57 2.71 10.80
CA LYS A 191 -5.37 2.41 10.00
C LYS A 191 -4.94 3.60 9.16
N LEU A 192 -3.75 4.12 9.40
CA LEU A 192 -3.20 5.24 8.63
C LEU A 192 -2.19 4.75 7.60
N ILE A 193 -2.43 5.00 6.32
CA ILE A 193 -1.49 4.71 5.22
C ILE A 193 -0.90 6.03 4.74
N ALA A 194 0.39 6.28 4.98
CA ALA A 194 1.06 7.47 4.48
C ALA A 194 1.92 7.16 3.25
N ILE A 195 1.84 8.03 2.24
CA ILE A 195 2.55 7.88 0.97
C ILE A 195 3.55 9.02 0.78
N ASP A 196 4.80 8.67 0.45
CA ASP A 196 5.88 9.58 0.05
C ASP A 196 6.09 10.74 1.06
N ARG A 197 5.81 11.99 0.68
CA ARG A 197 6.06 13.15 1.57
C ARG A 197 5.13 13.21 2.77
N ALA A 198 4.00 12.50 2.75
CA ALA A 198 3.07 12.43 3.88
C ALA A 198 3.75 11.87 5.14
N LEU A 199 4.74 10.98 4.98
CA LEU A 199 5.49 10.40 6.09
C LEU A 199 6.21 11.47 6.95
N ASN A 200 6.54 12.64 6.40
CA ASN A 200 7.14 13.73 7.16
C ASN A 200 6.23 14.21 8.31
N SER A 201 4.91 14.11 8.15
CA SER A 201 3.98 14.43 9.24
C SER A 201 4.06 13.41 10.39
N LEU A 202 4.40 12.16 10.07
CA LEU A 202 4.41 11.06 11.03
C LEU A 202 5.69 11.02 11.88
N THR A 203 6.81 11.57 11.38
CA THR A 203 8.07 11.64 12.16
C THR A 203 7.94 12.51 13.41
N ARG A 204 6.88 13.31 13.52
CA ARG A 204 6.59 14.18 14.68
C ARG A 204 5.80 13.47 15.77
N LEU A 205 5.18 12.32 15.46
CA LEU A 205 4.23 11.65 16.35
C LEU A 205 4.90 10.88 17.50
N ASP A 206 6.23 10.83 17.54
CA ASP A 206 7.00 10.03 18.49
C ASP A 206 6.53 8.56 18.50
N ILE A 207 6.41 8.00 17.30
CA ILE A 207 6.01 6.60 17.06
C ILE A 207 7.18 5.76 16.55
N GLY A 208 8.42 6.27 16.58
CA GLY A 208 9.60 5.52 16.13
C GLY A 208 9.88 5.55 14.62
N LEU A 209 9.20 6.40 13.84
CA LEU A 209 9.57 6.68 12.45
C LEU A 209 10.63 7.80 12.39
N ASN A 210 11.85 7.45 12.03
CA ASN A 210 12.98 8.40 11.98
C ASN A 210 13.47 8.61 10.53
N LYS A 211 13.92 9.83 10.22
CA LYS A 211 14.62 10.09 8.95
C LYS A 211 15.99 9.41 8.96
N ASN A 212 16.39 8.88 7.81
CA ASN A 212 17.72 8.28 7.68
C ASN A 212 18.79 9.38 7.65
N THR A 213 19.78 9.28 8.52
CA THR A 213 20.88 10.25 8.68
C THR A 213 22.18 9.80 8.01
N ASN A 214 22.18 8.64 7.33
CA ASN A 214 23.33 8.15 6.56
C ASN A 214 23.86 9.23 5.59
N GLY A 215 25.03 9.79 5.90
CA GLY A 215 25.70 10.79 5.07
C GLY A 215 25.43 12.27 5.41
N ILE A 216 24.79 12.59 6.55
CA ILE A 216 24.68 13.96 7.06
C ILE A 216 25.12 14.00 8.52
N GLU A 217 26.43 13.86 8.78
CA GLU A 217 27.04 14.46 9.96
C GLU A 217 27.14 15.96 9.71
N ASN A 218 26.07 16.70 9.97
CA ASN A 218 26.12 18.12 10.28
C ASN A 218 24.77 18.51 10.89
N ASN A 219 24.83 19.06 12.10
CA ASN A 219 23.72 19.64 12.84
C ASN A 219 22.81 20.51 11.95
N ILE A 220 21.70 19.95 11.48
CA ILE A 220 20.56 20.73 11.00
C ILE A 220 19.34 20.25 11.75
N SER A 221 19.14 20.90 12.89
CA SER A 221 17.82 21.12 13.48
C SER A 221 16.82 21.51 12.39
N PHE A 222 15.75 20.71 12.31
CA PHE A 222 14.41 21.03 11.83
C PHE A 222 14.27 22.24 10.89
N VAL A 223 14.28 22.00 9.57
CA VAL A 223 13.55 22.87 8.63
C VAL A 223 12.81 22.00 7.61
N SER A 224 11.49 22.16 7.65
CA SER A 224 10.51 21.74 6.65
C SER A 224 10.95 22.15 5.26
N ASP A 225 11.06 21.18 4.35
CA ASP A 225 11.17 21.45 2.93
C ASP A 225 10.00 22.34 2.49
N PHE A 226 10.36 23.51 1.95
CA PHE A 226 9.58 24.43 1.10
C PHE A 226 8.72 25.58 1.65
N SER A 227 8.68 25.89 2.96
CA SER A 227 7.90 27.06 3.45
C SER A 227 8.67 28.23 4.09
N SER A 228 10.00 28.17 4.24
CA SER A 228 10.78 29.28 4.81
C SER A 228 11.84 29.81 3.84
N ARG A 229 11.40 30.65 2.89
CA ARG A 229 12.28 31.56 2.14
C ARG A 229 12.44 32.94 2.81
N SER A 230 11.84 33.16 3.97
CA SER A 230 12.06 34.36 4.76
C SER A 230 12.62 33.99 6.13
N ASN A 231 13.89 34.36 6.33
CA ASN A 231 14.54 34.61 7.62
C ASN A 231 14.93 33.42 8.49
N GLN A 232 15.83 32.55 8.01
CA GLN A 232 16.85 31.95 8.88
C GLN A 232 18.20 31.92 8.17
N GLU A 233 19.21 32.48 8.85
CA GLU A 233 20.62 32.50 8.48
C GLU A 233 21.08 31.07 8.16
N SER A 234 21.04 30.75 6.87
CA SER A 234 21.49 29.46 6.36
C SER A 234 23.01 29.42 6.45
N ASN A 235 23.56 28.37 7.05
CA ASN A 235 24.99 28.04 6.94
C ASN A 235 25.40 28.08 5.46
N ASN A 236 26.08 29.16 5.11
CA ASN A 236 26.33 29.62 3.75
C ASN A 236 27.45 28.78 3.11
N ASN A 237 27.10 27.69 2.43
CA ASN A 237 28.01 27.06 1.46
C ASN A 237 27.37 26.83 0.07
N HIS A 238 26.04 26.81 -0.05
CA HIS A 238 25.39 26.69 -1.36
C HIS A 238 25.58 27.91 -2.28
N ASN A 239 25.75 29.10 -1.69
CA ASN A 239 26.07 30.31 -2.44
C ASN A 239 27.55 30.39 -2.86
N LEU A 240 28.42 29.57 -2.24
CA LEU A 240 29.85 29.47 -2.57
C LEU A 240 30.14 28.46 -3.69
N VAL A 241 29.19 27.57 -4.02
CA VAL A 241 29.31 26.68 -5.18
C VAL A 241 29.27 27.53 -6.46
N LYS A 242 30.31 27.40 -7.28
CA LYS A 242 30.42 28.12 -8.55
C LYS A 242 29.20 27.83 -9.41
N TYR A 243 28.70 28.85 -10.11
CA TYR A 243 27.47 28.74 -10.89
C TYR A 243 27.48 27.55 -11.87
N ASN A 244 28.61 27.31 -12.54
CA ASN A 244 28.82 26.19 -13.46
C ASN A 244 28.83 24.80 -12.79
N GLU A 245 29.04 24.71 -11.47
CA GLU A 245 29.08 23.46 -10.70
C GLU A 245 27.74 23.14 -10.01
N ARG A 246 26.83 24.13 -9.90
CA ARG A 246 25.53 23.96 -9.22
C ARG A 246 24.67 22.86 -9.83
N ASN A 247 24.65 22.73 -11.15
CA ASN A 247 23.89 21.68 -11.83
C ASN A 247 24.42 20.29 -11.47
N ARG A 248 25.75 20.12 -11.44
CA ARG A 248 26.39 18.86 -11.08
C ARG A 248 26.12 18.47 -9.62
N SER A 249 26.20 19.43 -8.70
CA SER A 249 25.88 19.22 -7.28
C SER A 249 24.41 18.80 -7.08
N ARG A 250 23.46 19.47 -7.75
CA ARG A 250 22.03 19.09 -7.69
C ARG A 250 21.77 17.70 -8.22
N ILE A 251 22.40 17.35 -9.36
CA ILE A 251 22.28 16.01 -9.95
C ILE A 251 22.80 14.95 -8.96
N ASN A 252 23.94 15.21 -8.30
CA ASN A 252 24.55 14.29 -7.35
C ASN A 252 23.68 13.99 -6.12
N GLN A 253 22.79 14.93 -5.75
CA GLN A 253 21.87 14.81 -4.63
C GLN A 253 20.50 14.22 -5.02
N SER A 254 20.24 14.01 -6.30
CA SER A 254 18.90 13.70 -6.80
C SER A 254 18.76 12.27 -7.31
N ILE A 255 17.52 11.78 -7.31
CA ILE A 255 17.09 10.57 -8.01
C ILE A 255 16.02 11.00 -8.98
N SER A 256 16.31 10.96 -10.28
CA SER A 256 15.40 11.44 -11.33
C SER A 256 14.60 10.27 -11.91
N GLY A 257 13.93 9.51 -11.05
CA GLY A 257 13.26 8.27 -11.44
C GLY A 257 14.27 7.16 -11.71
N ALA A 258 14.46 6.29 -10.74
CA ALA A 258 15.29 5.10 -10.87
C ALA A 258 14.59 3.89 -10.27
N ILE A 259 14.82 2.74 -10.89
CA ILE A 259 14.26 1.47 -10.46
C ILE A 259 15.28 0.78 -9.57
N PHE A 260 14.89 0.45 -8.35
CA PHE A 260 15.71 -0.30 -7.41
C PHE A 260 15.08 -1.65 -7.13
N LYS A 261 15.90 -2.70 -7.13
CA LYS A 261 15.53 -3.98 -6.56
C LYS A 261 15.64 -3.87 -5.03
N ILE A 262 14.50 -3.90 -4.35
CA ILE A 262 14.41 -3.89 -2.89
C ILE A 262 14.23 -5.31 -2.37
N HIS A 263 14.62 -5.56 -1.12
CA HIS A 263 14.16 -6.77 -0.44
C HIS A 263 12.66 -6.63 -0.15
N LEU A 264 11.92 -7.73 -0.24
CA LEU A 264 10.51 -7.80 0.11
C LEU A 264 10.27 -9.05 0.97
N ASP A 265 9.66 -8.86 2.15
CA ASP A 265 9.11 -9.96 2.95
C ASP A 265 7.72 -10.31 2.44
N ASN A 266 7.64 -11.33 1.58
CA ASN A 266 6.39 -11.82 1.00
C ASN A 266 5.55 -12.71 1.93
N THR A 267 6.01 -12.96 3.16
CA THR A 267 5.21 -13.66 4.17
C THR A 267 4.27 -12.71 4.91
N HIS A 268 4.57 -11.42 4.91
CA HIS A 268 3.73 -10.39 5.54
C HIS A 268 2.47 -10.11 4.69
N PRO A 269 1.28 -9.88 5.31
CA PRO A 269 0.02 -9.66 4.57
C PRO A 269 0.05 -8.55 3.52
N MET A 270 0.82 -7.48 3.74
CA MET A 270 1.04 -6.42 2.74
C MET A 270 1.61 -6.94 1.41
N ALA A 271 2.32 -8.05 1.42
CA ALA A 271 3.00 -8.64 0.27
C ALA A 271 2.38 -9.98 -0.17
N TYR A 272 1.14 -10.27 0.22
CA TYR A 272 0.40 -11.38 -0.39
C TYR A 272 0.25 -11.20 -1.90
N GLY A 273 0.41 -12.30 -2.63
CA GLY A 273 0.43 -12.32 -4.10
C GLY A 273 1.79 -12.05 -4.74
N TYR A 274 2.82 -11.71 -3.96
CA TYR A 274 4.20 -11.64 -4.44
C TYR A 274 4.91 -12.96 -4.15
N ASN A 275 5.39 -13.65 -5.19
CA ASN A 275 6.09 -14.93 -5.02
C ASN A 275 7.60 -14.76 -4.74
N ASP A 276 8.13 -13.59 -5.04
CA ASP A 276 9.55 -13.29 -4.92
C ASP A 276 9.85 -12.48 -3.66
N ASN A 277 10.99 -12.77 -3.01
CA ASN A 277 11.49 -12.01 -1.86
C ASN A 277 12.15 -10.68 -2.27
N HIS A 278 11.71 -10.12 -3.40
CA HIS A 278 12.15 -8.84 -3.92
C HIS A 278 11.05 -8.15 -4.69
N TYR A 279 11.15 -6.83 -4.75
CA TYR A 279 10.27 -5.98 -5.53
C TYR A 279 11.10 -4.93 -6.26
N TYR A 280 10.67 -4.54 -7.45
CA TYR A 280 11.28 -3.42 -8.16
C TYR A 280 10.49 -2.16 -7.80
N SER A 281 11.10 -1.29 -7.00
CA SER A 281 10.51 -0.02 -6.59
C SER A 281 10.94 1.10 -7.51
N LEU A 282 10.00 1.95 -7.91
CA LEU A 282 10.29 3.18 -8.64
C LEU A 282 10.52 4.31 -7.64
N LYS A 283 11.78 4.75 -7.53
CA LYS A 283 12.18 5.82 -6.64
C LYS A 283 12.31 7.13 -7.41
N ILE A 284 11.51 8.11 -7.02
CA ILE A 284 11.42 9.44 -7.67
C ILE A 284 12.01 10.58 -6.83
N GLY A 285 12.67 10.24 -5.72
CA GLY A 285 13.25 11.19 -4.79
C GLY A 285 14.15 10.51 -3.76
N ASN A 286 14.96 11.31 -3.07
CA ASN A 286 15.98 10.85 -2.12
C ASN A 286 15.46 10.77 -0.66
N SER A 287 14.15 10.90 -0.43
CA SER A 287 13.55 10.69 0.89
C SER A 287 13.90 9.30 1.39
N ALA A 288 14.47 9.25 2.59
CA ALA A 288 14.94 8.04 3.22
C ALA A 288 14.59 8.07 4.71
N TYR A 289 14.10 6.94 5.19
CA TYR A 289 13.76 6.71 6.59
C TYR A 289 14.56 5.52 7.08
N SER A 290 14.96 5.56 8.35
CA SER A 290 15.62 4.42 8.98
C SER A 290 14.67 3.22 9.00
N LEU A 291 15.25 2.02 9.04
CA LEU A 291 14.46 0.82 9.33
C LEU A 291 13.76 0.98 10.68
N LEU A 292 12.53 0.48 10.77
CA LEU A 292 11.74 0.50 11.98
C LEU A 292 12.40 -0.40 13.02
N GLU A 293 12.64 0.16 14.22
CA GLU A 293 13.03 -0.64 15.39
C GLU A 293 11.82 -1.40 15.95
N ASN A 294 10.65 -0.77 15.89
CA ASN A 294 9.37 -1.34 16.32
C ASN A 294 8.43 -1.45 15.11
N GLY A 295 8.14 -2.67 14.67
CA GLY A 295 7.28 -2.94 13.51
C GLY A 295 7.95 -3.90 12.52
N TYR A 296 7.41 -3.93 11.30
CA TYR A 296 7.81 -4.81 10.22
C TYR A 296 8.41 -3.98 9.07
N ASN A 297 9.67 -4.29 8.74
CA ASN A 297 10.37 -3.74 7.59
C ASN A 297 10.09 -4.59 6.35
N ILE A 298 8.88 -4.46 5.79
CA ILE A 298 8.38 -5.33 4.72
C ILE A 298 9.17 -5.15 3.43
N GLY A 299 9.51 -3.91 3.09
CA GLY A 299 10.31 -3.58 1.92
C GLY A 299 11.42 -2.61 2.28
N TYR A 300 12.66 -2.92 1.92
CA TYR A 300 13.79 -2.05 2.22
C TYR A 300 14.96 -2.18 1.25
N LEU A 301 15.76 -1.11 1.18
CA LEU A 301 17.03 -1.08 0.48
C LEU A 301 18.14 -1.57 1.42
N LYS A 302 19.00 -2.47 0.91
CA LYS A 302 20.20 -2.91 1.63
C LYS A 302 21.31 -1.84 1.57
N GLN A 303 22.45 -2.13 2.18
CA GLN A 303 23.66 -1.32 2.01
C GLN A 303 24.10 -1.30 0.55
N ASP A 304 24.74 -0.21 0.12
CA ASP A 304 25.22 0.03 -1.25
C ASP A 304 24.12 -0.17 -2.32
N PRO A 305 23.00 0.56 -2.25
CA PRO A 305 21.89 0.40 -3.18
C PRO A 305 22.32 0.80 -4.59
N LYS A 306 21.98 -0.02 -5.58
CA LYS A 306 22.28 0.26 -6.99
C LYS A 306 21.00 0.28 -7.82
N PRO A 307 20.80 1.31 -8.65
CA PRO A 307 19.66 1.33 -9.55
C PRO A 307 19.85 0.20 -10.58
N THR A 308 18.81 -0.61 -10.77
CA THR A 308 18.73 -1.56 -11.89
C THR A 308 18.55 -0.82 -13.21
N SER A 309 17.88 0.34 -13.17
CA SER A 309 17.68 1.23 -14.30
C SER A 309 17.46 2.67 -13.82
N GLY A 310 17.77 3.65 -14.66
CA GLY A 310 17.67 5.08 -14.32
C GLY A 310 18.91 5.63 -13.62
N PHE A 311 18.81 6.87 -13.14
CA PHE A 311 19.92 7.61 -12.55
C PHE A 311 19.66 7.97 -11.09
N ALA A 312 20.67 7.73 -10.24
CA ALA A 312 20.73 8.20 -8.86
C ALA A 312 22.13 8.76 -8.59
N GLY A 313 22.19 10.00 -8.09
CA GLY A 313 23.44 10.64 -7.72
C GLY A 313 24.08 9.99 -6.49
N GLN A 314 25.40 10.15 -6.32
CA GLN A 314 26.16 9.43 -5.29
C GLN A 314 25.73 9.82 -3.86
N GLU A 315 25.46 11.10 -3.61
CA GLU A 315 24.96 11.55 -2.30
C GLU A 315 23.56 11.00 -2.03
N ALA A 316 22.71 10.89 -3.06
CA ALA A 316 21.40 10.26 -2.92
C ALA A 316 21.52 8.76 -2.61
N LEU A 317 22.43 8.04 -3.26
CA LEU A 317 22.69 6.61 -3.00
C LEU A 317 23.15 6.38 -1.57
N ASN A 318 24.04 7.24 -1.05
CA ASN A 318 24.49 7.17 0.33
C ASN A 318 23.31 7.37 1.30
N LYS A 319 22.44 8.35 1.04
CA LYS A 319 21.28 8.67 1.87
C LYS A 319 20.23 7.57 1.92
N ILE A 320 19.98 6.88 0.80
CA ILE A 320 18.98 5.79 0.72
C ILE A 320 19.57 4.43 1.12
N SER A 321 20.86 4.35 1.46
CA SER A 321 21.50 3.13 1.93
C SER A 321 20.87 2.65 3.25
N ASN A 322 20.57 1.35 3.34
CA ASN A 322 19.94 0.73 4.50
C ASN A 322 18.66 1.46 4.96
N SER A 323 17.73 1.70 4.05
CA SER A 323 16.54 2.52 4.32
C SER A 323 15.23 1.80 4.02
N LEU A 324 14.19 2.21 4.75
CA LEU A 324 12.83 1.72 4.62
C LEU A 324 12.23 2.11 3.26
N VAL A 325 11.45 1.21 2.67
CA VAL A 325 10.61 1.48 1.49
C VAL A 325 9.14 1.22 1.79
N PHE A 326 8.82 0.06 2.37
CA PHE A 326 7.48 -0.29 2.86
C PHE A 326 7.57 -0.78 4.30
N GLY A 327 6.80 -0.16 5.18
CA GLY A 327 6.78 -0.50 6.60
C GLY A 327 5.38 -0.63 7.16
N HIS A 328 5.25 -1.44 8.20
CA HIS A 328 4.02 -1.62 8.95
C HIS A 328 4.34 -1.59 10.44
N GLN A 329 3.56 -0.86 11.22
CA GLN A 329 3.73 -0.76 12.66
C GLN A 329 2.38 -0.76 13.37
N ASN A 330 2.23 -1.66 14.33
CA ASN A 330 1.06 -1.69 15.20
C ASN A 330 1.11 -0.52 16.20
N TYR A 331 -0.03 0.08 16.47
CA TYR A 331 -0.18 1.14 17.47
C TYR A 331 -1.55 1.05 18.14
N GLY A 332 -1.58 0.66 19.41
CA GLY A 332 -2.83 0.33 20.10
C GLY A 332 -3.56 -0.82 19.41
N ARG A 333 -4.81 -0.60 19.01
CA ARG A 333 -5.62 -1.57 18.23
C ARG A 333 -5.55 -1.36 16.71
N GLY A 334 -4.86 -0.32 16.24
CA GLY A 334 -4.73 -0.02 14.82
C GLY A 334 -3.27 -0.06 14.36
N SER A 335 -3.01 0.55 13.21
CA SER A 335 -1.69 0.48 12.60
C SER A 335 -1.32 1.70 11.75
N PHE A 336 -0.02 1.96 11.70
CA PHE A 336 0.61 2.87 10.75
C PHE A 336 1.26 2.06 9.63
N ILE A 337 1.01 2.46 8.39
CA ILE A 337 1.61 1.88 7.19
C ILE A 337 2.38 2.97 6.45
N TYR A 338 3.64 2.68 6.15
CA TYR A 338 4.58 3.61 5.56
C TYR A 338 4.89 3.17 4.13
N MET A 339 4.57 4.00 3.15
CA MET A 339 4.93 3.79 1.75
C MET A 339 5.86 4.93 1.31
N VAL A 340 7.17 4.76 1.53
CA VAL A 340 8.18 5.78 1.21
C VAL A 340 8.22 6.04 -0.29
N ASP A 341 8.19 4.98 -1.08
CA ASP A 341 7.99 5.07 -2.53
C ASP A 341 6.49 4.92 -2.85
N ASN A 342 6.01 5.71 -3.80
CA ASN A 342 4.58 5.76 -4.14
C ASN A 342 4.17 4.61 -5.08
N PRO A 343 3.37 3.63 -4.62
CA PRO A 343 2.95 2.50 -5.46
C PRO A 343 1.99 2.91 -6.59
N LEU A 344 1.37 4.07 -6.51
CA LEU A 344 0.39 4.57 -7.49
C LEU A 344 0.98 5.62 -8.44
N PHE A 345 2.30 5.80 -8.48
CA PHE A 345 2.92 6.89 -9.24
C PHE A 345 2.48 6.86 -10.72
N ARG A 346 1.74 7.90 -11.12
CA ARG A 346 1.17 8.10 -12.47
C ARG A 346 0.40 6.90 -13.02
N SER A 347 -0.15 6.05 -12.15
CA SER A 347 -0.83 4.80 -12.51
C SER A 347 0.01 3.81 -13.33
N PHE A 348 1.33 4.04 -13.45
CA PHE A 348 2.22 3.29 -14.34
C PHE A 348 2.77 2.03 -13.69
N TRP A 349 2.98 2.04 -12.37
CA TRP A 349 3.64 0.96 -11.66
C TRP A 349 2.63 -0.11 -11.20
N GLU A 350 2.13 -0.91 -12.15
CA GLU A 350 1.02 -1.86 -11.92
C GLU A 350 1.26 -2.81 -10.74
N ASN A 351 2.46 -3.37 -10.64
CA ASN A 351 2.78 -4.31 -9.58
C ASN A 351 2.70 -3.66 -8.20
N GLY A 352 2.95 -2.35 -8.05
CA GLY A 352 2.89 -1.66 -6.76
C GLY A 352 1.48 -1.53 -6.19
N LYS A 353 0.45 -1.53 -7.06
CA LYS A 353 -0.94 -1.31 -6.64
C LYS A 353 -1.44 -2.39 -5.67
N LEU A 354 -0.96 -3.62 -5.82
CA LEU A 354 -1.35 -4.73 -4.93
C LEU A 354 -0.88 -4.52 -3.49
N LEU A 355 0.30 -3.92 -3.25
CA LEU A 355 0.75 -3.53 -1.90
C LEU A 355 -0.25 -2.60 -1.20
N LEU A 356 -0.81 -1.64 -1.93
CA LEU A 356 -1.82 -0.73 -1.37
C LEU A 356 -3.12 -1.45 -1.03
N VAL A 357 -3.62 -2.29 -1.94
CA VAL A 357 -4.83 -3.09 -1.72
C VAL A 357 -4.65 -4.00 -0.50
N ASN A 358 -3.52 -4.72 -0.43
CA ASN A 358 -3.20 -5.59 0.68
C ASN A 358 -3.13 -4.83 2.01
N SER A 359 -2.55 -3.62 1.99
CA SER A 359 -2.50 -2.74 3.16
C SER A 359 -3.89 -2.37 3.68
N ILE A 360 -4.85 -2.15 2.78
CA ILE A 360 -6.23 -1.81 3.14
C ILE A 360 -6.93 -3.03 3.75
N PHE A 361 -6.88 -4.20 3.09
CA PHE A 361 -7.77 -5.32 3.39
C PHE A 361 -7.17 -6.44 4.24
N PHE A 362 -5.87 -6.74 4.13
CA PHE A 362 -5.26 -7.90 4.80
C PHE A 362 -4.42 -7.58 6.04
N VAL A 363 -3.93 -6.35 6.14
CA VAL A 363 -3.25 -5.90 7.38
C VAL A 363 -4.31 -5.66 8.45
N GLU A 364 -4.09 -6.16 9.65
CA GLU A 364 -4.97 -5.92 10.81
C GLU A 364 -4.37 -4.85 11.71
#